data_AF-A0A7J4IJE6-F1
#
_entry.id   AF-A0A7J4IJE6-F1
#
_cell.length_a   1.000
_cell.length_b   1.000
_cell.length_c   1.000
_cell.angle_alpha   90.00
_cell.angle_beta   90.00
_cell.angle_gamma   90.00
#
_symmetry.space_group_name_H-M   'P 1'
#
loop_
_entity.id
_entity.type
_entity.pdbx_description
1 polymer ?
#
loop_
_entity_poly.entity_id
_entity_poly.type
_entity_poly.pdbx_seq_one_letter_code
_entity_poly.pdbx_strand_id
1 'polypeptide(L)'
;LETPSCFVEIGSGPEQWTDPIASEAVARAVLTAVPDPLAVPLLGLGGTQYAARQTAVALSTRGAFGHIVRTDDLPRLDGPMVAHLVEASGAVGAYVDRKAVPHAGLDRLEALLGDAGLPLLGESALAGLGELPWDDYAALLALAAVIAPGAGLRVGSLASCPDPVAVRLDPELVAEALRADESGLAEAAEALPAVGLAGEGRLLPVLLAPKALAEQIIHDLITLCVKSITGNQQTAIVGDRLIIRRERFDPKKASALGVPPGPLFGRLQRGETVVIDGLEIRPEMVRSPCATEVFVEGLEKYL
;
A
#
# COMPACT_ATOMS: atom_id res chain seq x y z
N LEU A 1 -34.05 9.59 -14.60
CA LEU A 1 -34.73 10.18 -13.42
C LEU A 1 -33.83 11.30 -12.92
N GLU A 2 -34.37 12.47 -12.61
CA GLU A 2 -33.55 13.59 -12.09
C GLU A 2 -33.25 13.42 -10.58
N THR A 3 -34.16 12.79 -9.84
CA THR A 3 -33.94 12.41 -8.45
C THR A 3 -33.11 11.13 -8.36
N PRO A 4 -32.05 11.08 -7.53
CA PRO A 4 -31.31 9.85 -7.26
C PRO A 4 -32.24 8.73 -6.79
N SER A 5 -32.10 7.55 -7.38
CA SER A 5 -32.98 6.41 -7.15
C SER A 5 -32.23 5.10 -7.28
N CYS A 6 -32.61 4.10 -6.49
CA CYS A 6 -32.14 2.72 -6.62
C CYS A 6 -33.32 1.74 -6.48
N PHE A 7 -33.12 0.51 -6.96
CA PHE A 7 -34.04 -0.60 -6.75
C PHE A 7 -33.53 -1.46 -5.59
N VAL A 8 -34.44 -1.89 -4.72
CA VAL A 8 -34.19 -2.88 -3.67
C VAL A 8 -35.21 -4.00 -3.85
N GLU A 9 -34.74 -5.19 -4.20
CA GLU A 9 -35.57 -6.23 -4.81
C GLU A 9 -35.50 -7.56 -4.06
N ILE A 10 -36.55 -8.38 -4.22
CA ILE A 10 -36.59 -9.78 -3.79
C ILE A 10 -36.72 -10.63 -5.05
N GLY A 11 -35.80 -11.57 -5.23
CA GLY A 11 -35.75 -12.46 -6.39
C GLY A 11 -35.70 -13.94 -6.01
N SER A 12 -35.93 -14.86 -6.94
CA SER A 12 -36.20 -14.60 -8.37
C SER A 12 -37.58 -15.08 -8.83
N GLY A 13 -38.45 -15.54 -7.91
CA GLY A 13 -39.77 -16.05 -8.28
C GLY A 13 -40.85 -15.83 -7.23
N PRO A 14 -42.10 -16.24 -7.53
CA PRO A 14 -43.27 -15.96 -6.70
C PRO A 14 -43.15 -16.42 -5.24
N GLU A 15 -42.44 -17.53 -5.00
CA GLU A 15 -42.18 -18.03 -3.65
C GLU A 15 -41.40 -17.00 -2.82
N GLN A 16 -40.31 -16.45 -3.35
CA GLN A 16 -39.51 -15.45 -2.65
C GLN A 16 -40.25 -14.10 -2.53
N TRP A 17 -41.02 -13.71 -3.55
CA TRP A 17 -41.76 -12.43 -3.54
C TRP A 17 -42.80 -12.34 -2.43
N THR A 18 -43.34 -13.48 -2.00
CA THR A 18 -44.34 -13.57 -0.92
C THR A 18 -43.75 -13.95 0.44
N ASP A 19 -42.43 -14.14 0.53
CA ASP A 19 -41.77 -14.48 1.79
C ASP A 19 -41.82 -13.28 2.76
N PRO A 20 -42.51 -13.41 3.91
CA PRO A 20 -42.62 -12.33 4.88
C PRO A 20 -41.28 -11.96 5.50
N ILE A 21 -40.34 -12.91 5.64
CA ILE A 21 -39.01 -12.66 6.22
C ILE A 21 -38.16 -11.84 5.25
N ALA A 22 -38.16 -12.20 3.96
CA ALA A 22 -37.46 -11.43 2.93
C ALA A 22 -38.05 -10.01 2.79
N SER A 23 -39.37 -9.89 2.85
CA SER A 23 -40.09 -8.61 2.81
C SER A 23 -39.73 -7.71 3.99
N GLU A 24 -39.70 -8.25 5.21
CA GLU A 24 -39.27 -7.51 6.39
C GLU A 24 -37.81 -7.06 6.26
N ALA A 25 -36.93 -7.93 5.78
CA ALA A 25 -35.51 -7.62 5.60
C ALA A 25 -35.31 -6.45 4.61
N VAL A 26 -35.98 -6.46 3.46
CA VAL A 26 -35.92 -5.38 2.47
C VAL A 26 -36.51 -4.08 3.02
N ALA A 27 -37.68 -4.14 3.65
CA ALA A 27 -38.30 -2.95 4.25
C ALA A 27 -37.40 -2.32 5.32
N ARG A 28 -36.81 -3.16 6.19
CA ARG A 28 -35.85 -2.71 7.20
C ARG A 28 -34.63 -2.08 6.56
N ALA A 29 -34.02 -2.71 5.56
CA ALA A 29 -32.85 -2.18 4.87
C ALA A 29 -33.11 -0.78 4.29
N VAL A 30 -34.28 -0.57 3.66
CA VAL A 30 -34.68 0.75 3.13
C VAL A 30 -34.87 1.78 4.25
N LEU A 31 -35.58 1.42 5.32
CA LEU A 31 -35.89 2.34 6.43
C LEU A 31 -34.65 2.71 7.27
N THR A 32 -33.66 1.83 7.33
CA THR A 32 -32.42 2.05 8.09
C THR A 32 -31.28 2.59 7.23
N ALA A 33 -31.46 2.74 5.92
CA ALA A 33 -30.42 3.24 5.04
C ALA A 33 -30.08 4.69 5.40
N VAL A 34 -28.83 4.92 5.80
CA VAL A 34 -28.29 6.26 6.06
C VAL A 34 -27.07 6.45 5.14
N PRO A 35 -26.99 7.55 4.38
CA PRO A 35 -25.81 7.85 3.58
C PRO A 35 -24.57 7.96 4.46
N ASP A 36 -23.53 7.21 4.13
CA ASP A 36 -22.22 7.34 4.75
C ASP A 36 -21.47 8.53 4.09
N PRO A 37 -21.13 9.60 4.83
CA PRO A 37 -20.39 10.73 4.28
C PRO A 37 -18.97 10.37 3.83
N LEU A 38 -18.45 9.24 4.30
CA LEU A 38 -17.15 8.71 3.94
C LEU A 38 -17.23 7.65 2.83
N ALA A 39 -18.41 7.32 2.31
CA ALA A 39 -18.52 6.44 1.15
C ALA A 39 -17.68 6.99 -0.02
N VAL A 40 -17.04 6.09 -0.76
CA VAL A 40 -16.29 6.41 -1.98
C VAL A 40 -17.16 6.00 -3.17
N PRO A 41 -17.79 6.94 -3.89
CA PRO A 41 -18.61 6.61 -5.05
C PRO A 41 -17.78 5.99 -6.19
N LEU A 42 -18.17 4.82 -6.66
CA LEU A 42 -17.42 4.05 -7.67
C LEU A 42 -18.27 3.73 -8.90
N LEU A 43 -17.59 3.74 -10.05
CA LEU A 43 -18.03 3.02 -11.24
C LEU A 43 -17.53 1.57 -11.17
N GLY A 44 -18.43 0.60 -11.27
CA GLY A 44 -18.09 -0.82 -11.31
C GLY A 44 -17.97 -1.33 -12.75
N LEU A 45 -16.89 -2.05 -13.07
CA LEU A 45 -16.64 -2.57 -14.42
C LEU A 45 -16.28 -4.05 -14.37
N GLY A 46 -16.93 -4.85 -15.20
CA GLY A 46 -16.71 -6.29 -15.31
C GLY A 46 -17.52 -7.11 -14.31
N GLY A 47 -17.64 -8.40 -14.60
CA GLY A 47 -18.45 -9.35 -13.84
C GLY A 47 -19.77 -9.69 -14.54
N THR A 48 -20.51 -10.61 -13.91
CA THR A 48 -21.83 -11.05 -14.38
C THR A 48 -22.93 -10.10 -13.90
N GLN A 49 -24.18 -10.41 -14.26
CA GLN A 49 -25.38 -9.70 -13.79
C GLN A 49 -25.54 -9.61 -12.25
N TYR A 50 -24.79 -10.41 -11.48
CA TYR A 50 -24.83 -10.38 -10.01
C TYR A 50 -23.68 -9.58 -9.38
N ALA A 51 -22.71 -9.09 -10.19
CA ALA A 51 -21.62 -8.21 -9.73
C ALA A 51 -20.93 -8.68 -8.44
N ALA A 52 -20.62 -9.99 -8.33
CA ALA A 52 -20.22 -10.61 -7.06
C ALA A 52 -18.98 -9.96 -6.41
N ARG A 53 -18.04 -9.44 -7.22
CA ARG A 53 -16.84 -8.76 -6.71
C ARG A 53 -17.16 -7.36 -6.19
N GLN A 54 -17.98 -6.61 -6.91
CA GLN A 54 -18.47 -5.31 -6.46
C GLN A 54 -19.28 -5.44 -5.16
N THR A 55 -20.13 -6.47 -5.04
CA THR A 55 -20.83 -6.80 -3.80
C THR A 55 -19.85 -7.06 -2.64
N ALA A 56 -18.81 -7.87 -2.86
CA ALA A 56 -17.81 -8.14 -1.83
C ALA A 56 -17.06 -6.87 -1.39
N VAL A 57 -16.68 -6.02 -2.35
CA VAL A 57 -16.03 -4.73 -2.09
C VAL A 57 -16.94 -3.80 -1.30
N ALA A 58 -18.22 -3.67 -1.70
CA ALA A 58 -19.17 -2.79 -1.02
C ALA A 58 -19.48 -3.23 0.42
N LEU A 59 -19.41 -4.53 0.70
CA LEU A 59 -19.64 -5.08 2.04
C LEU A 59 -18.41 -5.01 2.95
N SER A 60 -17.20 -4.89 2.40
CA SER A 60 -15.94 -4.97 3.16
C SER A 60 -15.14 -3.68 3.17
N THR A 61 -15.55 -2.67 2.41
CA THR A 61 -14.84 -1.40 2.25
C THR A 61 -15.83 -0.24 2.16
N ARG A 62 -15.32 0.98 2.09
CA ARG A 62 -16.11 2.20 1.86
C ARG A 62 -16.52 2.40 0.39
N GLY A 63 -16.18 1.48 -0.52
CA GLY A 63 -16.54 1.57 -1.93
C GLY A 63 -18.05 1.43 -2.15
N ALA A 64 -18.69 2.49 -2.66
CA ALA A 64 -20.12 2.54 -2.91
C ALA A 64 -20.39 2.63 -4.42
N PHE A 65 -20.92 1.56 -5.00
CA PHE A 65 -21.12 1.49 -6.45
C PHE A 65 -22.40 2.22 -6.88
N GLY A 66 -22.28 3.13 -7.83
CA GLY A 66 -23.42 3.66 -8.57
C GLY A 66 -23.75 2.75 -9.74
N HIS A 67 -23.26 3.10 -10.93
CA HIS A 67 -23.41 2.24 -12.10
C HIS A 67 -22.42 1.07 -12.10
N ILE A 68 -22.88 -0.08 -12.60
CA ILE A 68 -22.06 -1.28 -12.81
C ILE A 68 -22.24 -1.74 -14.26
N VAL A 69 -21.15 -1.81 -15.03
CA VAL A 69 -21.13 -2.28 -16.42
C VAL A 69 -20.62 -3.71 -16.45
N ARG A 70 -21.44 -4.64 -16.93
CA ARG A 70 -21.11 -6.06 -17.06
C ARG A 70 -20.01 -6.31 -18.09
N THR A 71 -19.31 -7.43 -17.94
CA THR A 71 -18.28 -7.87 -18.90
C THR A 71 -18.75 -7.83 -20.36
N ASP A 72 -19.96 -8.33 -20.64
CA ASP A 72 -20.49 -8.41 -22.02
C ASP A 72 -20.79 -7.03 -22.63
N ASP A 73 -20.99 -6.02 -21.80
CA ASP A 73 -21.34 -4.66 -22.23
C ASP A 73 -20.11 -3.74 -22.33
N LEU A 74 -18.97 -4.12 -21.73
CA LEU A 74 -17.72 -3.35 -21.78
C LEU A 74 -17.26 -2.99 -23.22
N PRO A 75 -17.37 -3.87 -24.24
CA PRO A 75 -16.96 -3.52 -25.60
C PRO A 75 -17.77 -2.36 -26.21
N ARG A 76 -18.96 -2.07 -25.68
CA ARG A 76 -19.83 -0.98 -26.15
C ARG A 76 -19.52 0.36 -25.49
N LEU A 77 -18.83 0.33 -24.35
CA LEU A 77 -18.54 1.52 -23.56
C LEU A 77 -17.58 2.45 -24.32
N ASP A 78 -17.90 3.72 -24.47
CA ASP A 78 -17.04 4.76 -25.06
C ASP A 78 -16.86 5.95 -24.11
N GLY A 79 -16.06 6.94 -24.51
CA GLY A 79 -15.75 8.12 -23.69
C GLY A 79 -17.00 8.90 -23.24
N PRO A 80 -17.92 9.27 -24.16
CA PRO A 80 -19.19 9.91 -23.80
C PRO A 80 -20.03 9.09 -22.83
N MET A 81 -20.12 7.76 -23.02
CA MET A 81 -20.83 6.89 -22.08
C MET A 81 -20.17 6.88 -20.70
N VAL A 82 -18.84 6.79 -20.62
CA VAL A 82 -18.12 6.87 -19.33
C VAL A 82 -18.40 8.19 -18.63
N ALA A 83 -18.27 9.32 -19.34
CA ALA A 83 -18.52 10.64 -18.78
C ALA A 83 -19.96 10.74 -18.22
N HIS A 84 -20.94 10.23 -18.96
CA HIS A 84 -22.33 10.21 -18.50
C HIS A 84 -22.54 9.32 -17.26
N LEU A 85 -21.92 8.13 -17.22
CA LEU A 85 -22.02 7.24 -16.06
C LEU A 85 -21.37 7.88 -14.82
N VAL A 86 -20.24 8.55 -14.97
CA VAL A 86 -19.56 9.28 -13.89
C VAL A 86 -20.45 10.39 -13.36
N GLU A 87 -20.96 11.25 -14.24
CA GLU A 87 -21.84 12.36 -13.86
C GLU A 87 -23.11 11.87 -13.16
N ALA A 88 -23.78 10.86 -13.71
CA ALA A 88 -25.04 10.34 -13.16
C ALA A 88 -24.87 9.63 -11.81
N SER A 89 -23.70 9.03 -11.57
CA SER A 89 -23.42 8.31 -10.31
C SER A 89 -22.65 9.13 -9.28
N GLY A 90 -22.07 10.26 -9.67
CA GLY A 90 -21.11 10.99 -8.84
C GLY A 90 -19.82 10.20 -8.57
N ALA A 91 -19.49 9.22 -9.42
CA ALA A 91 -18.32 8.36 -9.23
C ALA A 91 -17.04 9.19 -9.18
N VAL A 92 -16.20 8.91 -8.19
CA VAL A 92 -14.90 9.56 -8.01
C VAL A 92 -13.73 8.64 -8.35
N GLY A 93 -14.00 7.35 -8.50
CA GLY A 93 -13.06 6.34 -8.94
C GLY A 93 -13.76 5.21 -9.70
N ALA A 94 -12.97 4.34 -10.33
CA ALA A 94 -13.44 3.12 -10.95
C ALA A 94 -12.81 1.89 -10.30
N TYR A 95 -13.59 0.82 -10.20
CA TYR A 95 -13.12 -0.51 -9.84
C TYR A 95 -13.40 -1.48 -10.99
N VAL A 96 -12.37 -2.22 -11.38
CA VAL A 96 -12.43 -3.23 -12.45
C VAL A 96 -12.25 -4.62 -11.83
N ASP A 97 -13.23 -5.51 -12.04
CA ASP A 97 -13.03 -6.95 -11.81
C ASP A 97 -12.11 -7.49 -12.90
N ARG A 98 -10.80 -7.35 -12.69
CA ARG A 98 -9.76 -7.73 -13.65
C ARG A 98 -9.84 -9.20 -14.08
N LYS A 99 -10.39 -10.09 -13.24
CA LYS A 99 -10.54 -11.52 -13.58
C LYS A 99 -11.69 -11.76 -14.56
N ALA A 100 -12.65 -10.84 -14.62
CA ALA A 100 -13.79 -10.89 -15.52
C ALA A 100 -13.57 -10.09 -16.81
N VAL A 101 -12.41 -9.46 -17.01
CA VAL A 101 -12.09 -8.65 -18.20
C VAL A 101 -10.87 -9.23 -18.92
N PRO A 102 -10.96 -9.51 -20.24
CA PRO A 102 -9.81 -9.94 -21.03
C PRO A 102 -8.71 -8.87 -21.03
N HIS A 103 -7.43 -9.27 -21.11
CA HIS A 103 -6.30 -8.34 -21.05
C HIS A 103 -6.39 -7.19 -22.07
N ALA A 104 -6.74 -7.49 -23.33
CA ALA A 104 -6.91 -6.45 -24.36
C ALA A 104 -8.04 -5.46 -24.06
N GLY A 105 -9.03 -5.87 -23.24
CA GLY A 105 -10.08 -5.00 -22.76
C GLY A 105 -9.64 -4.12 -21.59
N LEU A 106 -8.66 -4.55 -20.78
CA LEU A 106 -8.13 -3.77 -19.66
C LEU A 106 -7.45 -2.49 -20.18
N ASP A 107 -6.48 -2.59 -21.08
CA ASP A 107 -5.73 -1.43 -21.58
C ASP A 107 -6.68 -0.35 -22.17
N ARG A 108 -7.72 -0.79 -22.87
CA ARG A 108 -8.77 0.09 -23.40
C ARG A 108 -9.57 0.78 -22.30
N LEU A 109 -9.95 0.06 -21.25
CA LEU A 109 -10.67 0.65 -20.10
C LEU A 109 -9.79 1.62 -19.33
N GLU A 110 -8.52 1.29 -19.10
CA GLU A 110 -7.57 2.18 -18.44
C GLU A 110 -7.43 3.50 -19.21
N ALA A 111 -7.35 3.45 -20.54
CA ALA A 111 -7.34 4.64 -21.39
C ALA A 111 -8.63 5.46 -21.27
N LEU A 112 -9.81 4.83 -21.41
CA LEU A 112 -11.11 5.53 -21.31
C LEU A 112 -11.31 6.20 -19.94
N LEU A 113 -10.89 5.53 -18.87
CA LEU A 113 -10.99 6.06 -17.51
C LEU A 113 -9.98 7.18 -17.28
N GLY A 114 -8.76 7.04 -17.80
CA GLY A 114 -7.73 8.07 -17.77
C GLY A 114 -8.18 9.36 -18.47
N ASP A 115 -8.78 9.24 -19.66
CA ASP A 115 -9.35 10.37 -20.41
C ASP A 115 -10.49 11.06 -19.65
N ALA A 116 -11.24 10.30 -18.84
CA ALA A 116 -12.30 10.81 -17.97
C ALA A 116 -11.78 11.34 -16.61
N GLY A 117 -10.47 11.26 -16.35
CA GLY A 117 -9.88 11.66 -15.07
C GLY A 117 -10.27 10.77 -13.89
N LEU A 118 -10.72 9.54 -14.14
CA LEU A 118 -11.24 8.64 -13.12
C LEU A 118 -10.16 7.63 -12.67
N PRO A 119 -9.60 7.75 -11.45
CA PRO A 119 -8.56 6.86 -10.98
C PRO A 119 -9.07 5.43 -10.80
N LEU A 120 -8.21 4.45 -11.11
CA LEU A 120 -8.48 3.04 -10.83
C LEU A 120 -8.13 2.69 -9.39
N LEU A 121 -9.10 2.17 -8.66
CA LEU A 121 -8.95 1.75 -7.27
C LEU A 121 -9.03 0.23 -7.16
N GLY A 122 -7.99 -0.37 -6.57
CA GLY A 122 -7.97 -1.79 -6.24
C GLY A 122 -8.54 -2.07 -4.86
N GLU A 123 -8.82 -3.35 -4.57
CA GLU A 123 -9.35 -3.78 -3.26
C GLU A 123 -8.43 -3.38 -2.10
N SER A 124 -7.11 -3.50 -2.27
CA SER A 124 -6.14 -3.09 -1.25
C SER A 124 -6.14 -1.58 -0.97
N ALA A 125 -6.40 -0.76 -2.01
CA ALA A 125 -6.53 0.67 -1.84
C ALA A 125 -7.83 0.98 -1.08
N LEU A 126 -8.95 0.40 -1.50
CA LEU A 126 -10.27 0.56 -0.89
C LEU A 126 -10.32 0.11 0.58
N ALA A 127 -9.68 -1.01 0.90
CA ALA A 127 -9.53 -1.50 2.26
C ALA A 127 -8.58 -0.63 3.11
N GLY A 128 -7.63 0.06 2.47
CA GLY A 128 -6.60 0.86 3.10
C GLY A 128 -6.88 2.36 3.17
N LEU A 129 -8.11 2.82 2.88
CA LEU A 129 -8.48 4.24 2.98
C LEU A 129 -8.60 4.75 4.43
N GLY A 130 -8.77 3.85 5.40
CA GLY A 130 -9.02 4.22 6.80
C GLY A 130 -10.25 5.12 6.92
N GLU A 131 -10.13 6.21 7.68
CA GLU A 131 -11.16 7.26 7.84
C GLU A 131 -10.92 8.48 6.95
N LEU A 132 -9.94 8.43 6.04
CA LEU A 132 -9.57 9.59 5.24
C LEU A 132 -10.71 10.00 4.27
N PRO A 133 -11.10 11.28 4.22
CA PRO A 133 -12.02 11.78 3.19
C PRO A 133 -11.48 11.56 1.78
N TRP A 134 -12.37 11.40 0.81
CA TRP A 134 -11.95 11.14 -0.57
C TRP A 134 -11.08 12.27 -1.13
N ASP A 135 -11.42 13.54 -0.88
CA ASP A 135 -10.67 14.68 -1.44
C ASP A 135 -9.21 14.68 -0.97
N ASP A 136 -8.97 14.35 0.30
CA ASP A 136 -7.63 14.20 0.86
C ASP A 136 -6.90 13.00 0.21
N TYR A 137 -7.59 11.86 0.05
CA TYR A 137 -7.03 10.68 -0.62
C TYR A 137 -6.68 10.97 -2.09
N ALA A 138 -7.54 11.69 -2.81
CA ALA A 138 -7.33 12.07 -4.20
C ALA A 138 -6.13 13.03 -4.35
N ALA A 139 -5.97 13.99 -3.44
CA ALA A 139 -4.81 14.87 -3.42
C ALA A 139 -3.50 14.09 -3.17
N LEU A 140 -3.54 13.10 -2.26
CA LEU A 140 -2.41 12.19 -2.02
C LEU A 140 -2.09 11.31 -3.22
N LEU A 141 -3.10 10.76 -3.91
CA LEU A 141 -2.91 10.00 -5.14
C LEU A 141 -2.24 10.84 -6.23
N ALA A 142 -2.69 12.07 -6.43
CA ALA A 142 -2.11 12.98 -7.41
C ALA A 142 -0.65 13.30 -7.09
N LEU A 143 -0.34 13.57 -5.82
CA LEU A 143 1.03 13.83 -5.38
C LEU A 143 1.92 12.59 -5.51
N ALA A 144 1.42 11.41 -5.16
CA ALA A 144 2.14 10.14 -5.31
C ALA A 144 2.46 9.83 -6.77
N ALA A 145 1.52 10.07 -7.69
CA ALA A 145 1.74 9.88 -9.13
C ALA A 145 2.89 10.72 -9.68
N VAL A 146 3.14 11.91 -9.10
CA VAL A 146 4.29 12.77 -9.47
C VAL A 146 5.60 12.27 -8.85
N ILE A 147 5.56 11.82 -7.59
CA ILE A 147 6.77 11.46 -6.82
C ILE A 147 7.27 10.06 -7.16
N ALA A 148 6.35 9.10 -7.27
CA ALA A 148 6.62 7.68 -7.46
C ALA A 148 5.48 7.06 -8.29
N PRO A 149 5.50 7.23 -9.63
CA PRO A 149 4.49 6.67 -10.51
C PRO A 149 4.30 5.16 -10.27
N GLY A 150 3.05 4.73 -10.10
CA GLY A 150 2.69 3.33 -9.85
C GLY A 150 2.88 2.86 -8.40
N ALA A 151 3.35 3.71 -7.49
CA ALA A 151 3.40 3.37 -6.06
C ALA A 151 1.98 3.30 -5.46
N GLY A 152 1.75 2.29 -4.62
CA GLY A 152 0.55 2.19 -3.81
C GLY A 152 0.65 3.07 -2.56
N LEU A 153 -0.49 3.54 -2.08
CA LEU A 153 -0.59 4.26 -0.81
C LEU A 153 -0.78 3.28 0.36
N ARG A 154 -0.10 3.55 1.48
CA ARG A 154 -0.31 2.90 2.78
C ARG A 154 -0.71 3.97 3.77
N VAL A 155 -2.01 4.12 4.00
CA VAL A 155 -2.54 5.10 4.95
C VAL A 155 -2.32 4.56 6.37
N GLY A 156 -1.59 5.31 7.19
CA GLY A 156 -1.44 5.03 8.63
C GLY A 156 -2.63 5.55 9.43
N SER A 157 -2.38 6.23 10.54
CA SER A 157 -3.40 6.82 11.44
C SER A 157 -4.01 8.14 10.93
N LEU A 158 -3.84 8.46 9.65
CA LEU A 158 -4.18 9.77 9.08
C LEU A 158 -5.69 9.89 8.81
N ALA A 159 -6.34 10.81 9.52
CA ALA A 159 -7.77 11.11 9.33
C ALA A 159 -8.03 12.31 8.40
N SER A 160 -7.04 13.19 8.17
CA SER A 160 -7.14 14.29 7.21
C SER A 160 -5.76 14.75 6.74
N CYS A 161 -5.66 15.20 5.49
CA CYS A 161 -4.40 15.62 4.87
C CYS A 161 -4.56 16.85 3.97
N PRO A 162 -4.89 18.03 4.54
CA PRO A 162 -4.89 19.26 3.77
C PRO A 162 -3.46 19.61 3.35
N ASP A 163 -3.32 20.13 2.12
CA ASP A 163 -2.04 20.53 1.53
C ASP A 163 -0.94 19.46 1.68
N PRO A 164 -1.12 18.26 1.08
CA PRO A 164 -0.18 17.17 1.24
C PRO A 164 1.21 17.55 0.69
N VAL A 165 2.25 17.19 1.43
CA VAL A 165 3.65 17.39 1.03
C VAL A 165 4.46 16.11 1.18
N ALA A 166 5.55 16.03 0.42
CA ALA A 166 6.49 14.92 0.50
C ALA A 166 7.49 15.13 1.65
N VAL A 167 7.59 14.15 2.54
CA VAL A 167 8.63 14.05 3.55
C VAL A 167 9.62 12.99 3.09
N ARG A 168 10.85 13.40 2.80
CA ARG A 168 11.90 12.53 2.24
C ARG A 168 12.92 12.19 3.30
N LEU A 169 13.31 10.92 3.36
CA LEU A 169 14.39 10.44 4.20
C LEU A 169 15.59 10.03 3.36
N ASP A 170 16.74 10.03 4.00
CA ASP A 170 17.94 9.46 3.42
C ASP A 170 17.72 7.95 3.16
N PRO A 171 17.90 7.46 1.91
CA PRO A 171 17.66 6.06 1.59
C PRO A 171 18.58 5.09 2.33
N GLU A 172 19.82 5.49 2.65
CA GLU A 172 20.76 4.65 3.39
C GLU A 172 20.34 4.52 4.86
N LEU A 173 19.89 5.61 5.47
CA LEU A 173 19.31 5.60 6.82
C LEU A 173 18.13 4.64 6.91
N VAL A 174 17.18 4.74 5.99
CA VAL A 174 16.00 3.86 5.95
C VAL A 174 16.40 2.41 5.71
N ALA A 175 17.35 2.15 4.80
CA ALA A 175 17.80 0.80 4.50
C ALA A 175 18.53 0.13 5.69
N GLU A 176 19.30 0.89 6.47
CA GLU A 176 19.93 0.37 7.68
C GLU A 176 18.92 0.17 8.82
N ALA A 177 17.93 1.07 8.97
CA ALA A 177 16.86 0.93 9.95
C ALA A 177 15.97 -0.30 9.68
N LEU A 178 15.55 -0.51 8.41
CA LEU A 178 14.81 -1.71 8.01
C LEU A 178 15.61 -2.99 8.28
N ARG A 179 16.93 -2.96 8.08
CA ARG A 179 17.79 -4.11 8.38
C ARG A 179 17.92 -4.38 9.88
N ALA A 180 17.83 -3.33 10.70
CA ALA A 180 17.95 -3.42 12.14
C ALA A 180 16.64 -3.93 12.78
N ASP A 181 15.49 -3.38 12.38
CA ASP A 181 14.17 -3.77 12.88
C ASP A 181 13.07 -3.38 11.86
N GLU A 182 12.82 -4.26 10.90
CA GLU A 182 11.77 -4.08 9.89
C GLU A 182 10.37 -3.99 10.51
N SER A 183 10.09 -4.86 11.49
CA SER A 183 8.78 -4.95 12.16
C SER A 183 8.46 -3.69 12.96
N GLY A 184 9.38 -3.24 13.82
CA GLY A 184 9.16 -2.07 14.64
C GLY A 184 9.10 -0.79 13.82
N LEU A 185 9.85 -0.70 12.71
CA LEU A 185 9.76 0.44 11.80
C LEU A 185 8.40 0.49 11.08
N ALA A 186 7.89 -0.66 10.62
CA ALA A 186 6.57 -0.74 10.00
C ALA A 186 5.45 -0.34 10.98
N GLU A 187 5.45 -0.90 12.19
CA GLU A 187 4.46 -0.58 13.25
C GLU A 187 4.48 0.91 13.61
N ALA A 188 5.66 1.48 13.82
CA ALA A 188 5.79 2.89 14.16
C ALA A 188 5.41 3.80 12.98
N ALA A 189 5.69 3.41 11.74
CA ALA A 189 5.27 4.17 10.55
C ALA A 189 3.74 4.17 10.39
N GLU A 190 3.05 3.07 10.71
CA GLU A 190 1.58 3.00 10.71
C GLU A 190 0.94 3.92 11.77
N ALA A 191 1.61 4.12 12.90
CA ALA A 191 1.15 5.03 13.96
C ALA A 191 1.26 6.51 13.60
N LEU A 192 2.11 6.88 12.64
CA LEU A 192 2.31 8.28 12.25
C LEU A 192 1.10 8.82 11.46
N PRO A 193 0.79 10.12 11.61
CA PRO A 193 -0.20 10.81 10.78
C PRO A 193 0.40 11.11 9.39
N ALA A 194 0.72 10.05 8.65
CA ALA A 194 1.33 10.10 7.33
C ALA A 194 0.86 8.93 6.45
N VAL A 195 1.16 9.02 5.16
CA VAL A 195 0.90 7.97 4.17
C VAL A 195 2.22 7.51 3.58
N GLY A 196 2.53 6.23 3.74
CA GLY A 196 3.68 5.59 3.11
C GLY A 196 3.45 5.36 1.62
N LEU A 197 4.51 5.52 0.82
CA LEU A 197 4.50 5.08 -0.58
C LEU A 197 5.16 3.71 -0.70
N ALA A 198 4.52 2.78 -1.38
CA ALA A 198 5.04 1.42 -1.59
C ALA A 198 5.20 1.09 -3.07
N GLY A 199 6.43 0.77 -3.49
CA GLY A 199 6.76 0.31 -4.84
C GLY A 199 7.21 -1.15 -4.81
N GLU A 200 6.71 -1.99 -5.72
CA GLU A 200 7.04 -3.44 -5.79
C GLU A 200 6.92 -4.17 -4.42
N GLY A 201 5.96 -3.73 -3.59
CA GLY A 201 5.72 -4.30 -2.26
C GLY A 201 6.65 -3.80 -1.15
N ARG A 202 7.54 -2.84 -1.41
CA ARG A 202 8.46 -2.26 -0.41
C ARG A 202 8.14 -0.80 -0.15
N LEU A 203 8.29 -0.36 1.10
CA LEU A 203 8.19 1.05 1.46
C LEU A 203 9.34 1.83 0.81
N LEU A 204 9.01 2.97 0.22
CA LEU A 204 9.96 3.92 -0.32
C LEU A 204 10.44 4.86 0.79
N PRO A 205 11.64 5.47 0.68
CA PRO A 205 12.16 6.44 1.66
C PRO A 205 11.48 7.82 1.52
N VAL A 206 10.17 7.82 1.30
CA VAL A 206 9.33 9.00 1.16
C VAL A 206 7.93 8.69 1.69
N LEU A 207 7.42 9.59 2.52
CA LEU A 207 6.04 9.59 2.99
C LEU A 207 5.36 10.86 2.53
N LEU A 208 4.03 10.83 2.50
CA LEU A 208 3.19 12.00 2.29
C LEU A 208 2.53 12.39 3.61
N ALA A 209 2.51 13.67 3.91
CA ALA A 209 1.98 14.16 5.18
C ALA A 209 1.32 15.53 5.03
N PRO A 210 0.48 15.96 6.00
CA PRO A 210 -0.01 17.33 6.03
C PRO A 210 1.16 18.30 6.18
N LYS A 211 1.17 19.39 5.41
CA LYS A 211 2.26 20.39 5.44
C LYS A 211 2.58 20.88 6.86
N ALA A 212 1.56 21.09 7.68
CA ALA A 212 1.70 21.56 9.06
C ALA A 212 2.48 20.60 9.98
N LEU A 213 2.52 19.30 9.64
CA LEU A 213 3.19 18.26 10.42
C LEU A 213 4.51 17.79 9.81
N ALA A 214 4.89 18.29 8.63
CA ALA A 214 6.02 17.77 7.87
C ALA A 214 7.35 17.83 8.64
N GLU A 215 7.63 18.93 9.35
CA GLU A 215 8.85 19.09 10.16
C GLU A 215 8.87 18.15 11.37
N GLN A 216 7.72 17.94 12.01
CA GLN A 216 7.62 17.00 13.12
C GLN A 216 7.80 15.55 12.62
N ILE A 217 7.12 15.18 11.54
CA ILE A 217 7.17 13.83 10.99
C ILE A 217 8.57 13.46 10.51
N ILE A 218 9.29 14.37 9.83
CA ILE A 218 10.66 14.10 9.42
C ILE A 218 11.57 13.92 10.65
N HIS A 219 11.38 14.72 11.70
CA HIS A 219 12.16 14.58 12.93
C HIS A 219 11.88 13.25 13.63
N ASP A 220 10.61 12.88 13.77
CA ASP A 220 10.18 11.62 14.40
C ASP A 220 10.67 10.41 13.63
N LEU A 221 10.62 10.45 12.29
CA LEU A 221 11.11 9.35 11.43
C LEU A 221 12.63 9.19 11.47
N ILE A 222 13.40 10.28 11.48
CA ILE A 222 14.86 10.21 11.65
C ILE A 222 15.18 9.65 13.03
N THR A 223 14.52 10.14 14.09
CA THR A 223 14.67 9.63 15.46
C THR A 223 14.39 8.14 15.52
N LEU A 224 13.30 7.68 14.91
CA LEU A 224 12.90 6.29 14.86
C LEU A 224 13.96 5.43 14.14
N CYS A 225 14.44 5.88 12.98
CA CYS A 225 15.48 5.17 12.23
C CYS A 225 16.78 5.07 13.04
N VAL A 226 17.24 6.18 13.62
CA VAL A 226 18.45 6.21 14.44
C VAL A 226 18.31 5.28 15.64
N LYS A 227 17.20 5.35 16.39
CA LYS A 227 16.94 4.47 17.55
C LYS A 227 16.88 3.00 17.19
N SER A 228 16.23 2.66 16.08
CA SER A 228 16.18 1.28 15.57
C SER A 228 17.58 0.74 15.29
N ILE A 229 18.43 1.54 14.63
CA ILE A 229 19.81 1.18 14.32
C ILE A 229 20.65 1.07 15.61
N THR A 230 20.63 2.08 16.47
CA THR A 230 21.48 2.12 17.67
C THR A 230 21.05 1.10 18.73
N GLY A 231 19.77 0.73 18.78
CA GLY A 231 19.24 -0.26 19.73
C GLY A 231 19.55 -1.71 19.33
N ASN A 232 19.70 -1.99 18.03
CA ASN A 232 19.82 -3.36 17.52
C ASN A 232 21.19 -3.67 16.88
N GLN A 233 22.07 -2.68 16.72
CA GLN A 233 23.36 -2.84 16.05
C GLN A 233 24.51 -2.16 16.81
N GLN A 234 25.74 -2.63 16.56
CA GLN A 234 26.92 -1.98 17.12
C GLN A 234 27.21 -0.69 16.35
N THR A 235 27.07 0.44 17.03
CA THR A 235 27.21 1.77 16.42
C THR A 235 28.29 2.62 17.09
N ALA A 236 28.76 3.64 16.39
CA ALA A 236 29.49 4.77 16.96
C ALA A 236 29.08 6.05 16.23
N ILE A 237 29.24 7.19 16.91
CA ILE A 237 28.85 8.49 16.40
C ILE A 237 30.10 9.37 16.30
N VAL A 238 30.29 10.02 15.15
CA VAL A 238 31.38 10.95 14.89
C VAL A 238 30.82 12.18 14.18
N GLY A 239 30.49 13.22 14.94
CA GLY A 239 29.72 14.36 14.42
C GLY A 239 28.37 13.89 13.86
N ASP A 240 28.04 14.33 12.65
CA ASP A 240 26.82 13.96 11.91
C ASP A 240 26.88 12.57 11.25
N ARG A 241 27.81 11.70 11.65
CA ARG A 241 27.96 10.35 11.07
C ARG A 241 27.62 9.27 12.06
N LEU A 242 26.66 8.43 11.68
CA LEU A 242 26.35 7.17 12.34
C LEU A 242 27.15 6.04 11.69
N ILE A 243 28.13 5.51 12.41
CA ILE A 243 28.99 4.41 11.96
C ILE A 243 28.41 3.10 12.47
N ILE A 244 27.90 2.27 11.57
CA ILE A 244 27.30 0.97 11.85
C ILE A 244 28.33 -0.12 11.58
N ARG A 245 28.72 -0.86 12.62
CA ARG A 245 29.69 -1.95 12.53
C ARG A 245 28.99 -3.30 12.46
N ARG A 246 29.47 -4.15 11.55
CA ARG A 246 28.94 -5.50 11.32
C ARG A 246 30.03 -6.44 10.84
N GLU A 247 29.78 -7.72 11.01
CA GLU A 247 30.61 -8.77 10.42
C GLU A 247 29.95 -9.32 9.16
N ARG A 248 30.68 -9.32 8.04
CA ARG A 248 30.23 -9.92 6.78
C ARG A 248 31.06 -11.15 6.46
N PHE A 249 30.43 -12.10 5.76
CA PHE A 249 31.14 -13.24 5.20
C PHE A 249 32.28 -12.76 4.30
N ASP A 250 33.46 -13.33 4.52
CA ASP A 250 34.70 -13.06 3.80
C ASP A 250 35.06 -14.28 2.94
N PRO A 251 34.77 -14.23 1.63
CA PRO A 251 35.11 -15.30 0.69
C PRO A 251 36.59 -15.69 0.73
N LYS A 252 37.49 -14.73 1.00
CA LYS A 252 38.94 -15.00 1.01
C LYS A 252 39.31 -15.82 2.25
N LYS A 253 38.75 -15.51 3.42
CA LYS A 253 38.93 -16.33 4.63
C LYS A 253 38.35 -17.72 4.44
N ALA A 254 37.16 -17.84 3.84
CA ALA A 254 36.54 -19.13 3.58
C ALA A 254 37.38 -19.99 2.63
N SER A 255 37.86 -19.43 1.52
CA SER A 255 38.74 -20.15 0.60
C SER A 255 40.10 -20.48 1.20
N ALA A 256 40.66 -19.63 2.08
CA ALA A 256 41.89 -19.93 2.80
C ALA A 256 41.76 -21.11 3.78
N LEU A 257 40.55 -21.36 4.29
CA LEU A 257 40.20 -22.53 5.10
C LEU A 257 39.76 -23.74 4.26
N GLY A 258 39.90 -23.68 2.93
CA GLY A 258 39.58 -24.79 2.03
C GLY A 258 38.12 -24.87 1.60
N VAL A 259 37.29 -23.87 1.90
CA VAL A 259 35.89 -23.85 1.47
C VAL A 259 35.79 -23.46 -0.01
N PRO A 260 35.26 -24.33 -0.89
CA PRO A 260 35.04 -23.97 -2.29
C PRO A 260 33.83 -23.03 -2.41
N PRO A 261 33.84 -22.12 -3.40
CA PRO A 261 32.69 -21.28 -3.69
C PRO A 261 31.48 -22.15 -4.08
N GLY A 262 30.27 -21.68 -3.73
CA GLY A 262 29.03 -22.37 -4.05
C GLY A 262 28.17 -22.65 -2.80
N PRO A 263 27.45 -23.78 -2.73
CA PRO A 263 26.47 -24.05 -1.68
C PRO A 263 27.02 -23.93 -0.25
N LEU A 264 28.31 -24.28 -0.04
CA LEU A 264 28.96 -24.21 1.27
C LEU A 264 29.16 -22.76 1.77
N PHE A 265 29.40 -21.80 0.86
CA PHE A 265 29.39 -20.37 1.21
C PHE A 265 28.01 -19.95 1.67
N GLY A 266 26.96 -20.37 0.95
CA GLY A 266 25.57 -20.07 1.33
C GLY A 266 25.23 -20.61 2.72
N ARG A 267 25.68 -21.82 3.06
CA ARG A 267 25.50 -22.41 4.40
C ARG A 267 26.19 -21.58 5.48
N LEU A 268 27.46 -21.21 5.28
CA LEU A 268 28.20 -20.35 6.21
C LEU A 268 27.56 -18.96 6.35
N GLN A 269 27.04 -18.38 5.27
CA GLN A 269 26.33 -17.11 5.29
C GLN A 269 25.02 -17.18 6.09
N ARG A 270 24.32 -18.33 6.04
CA ARG A 270 23.11 -18.60 6.86
C ARG A 270 23.41 -18.96 8.31
N GLY A 271 24.68 -18.96 8.71
CA GLY A 271 25.07 -19.30 10.08
C GLY A 271 25.20 -20.81 10.32
N GLU A 272 25.25 -21.62 9.28
CA GLU A 272 25.46 -23.06 9.40
C GLU A 272 26.95 -23.40 9.34
N THR A 273 27.40 -24.25 10.27
CA THR A 273 28.73 -24.85 10.23
C THR A 273 28.86 -25.83 9.06
N VAL A 274 30.03 -25.85 8.42
CA VAL A 274 30.38 -26.81 7.36
C VAL A 274 31.61 -27.63 7.75
N VAL A 275 31.68 -28.87 7.30
CA VAL A 275 32.84 -29.75 7.53
C VAL A 275 33.51 -30.05 6.18
N ILE A 276 34.81 -29.80 6.09
CA ILE A 276 35.63 -30.07 4.90
C ILE A 276 36.88 -30.79 5.38
N ASP A 277 37.16 -31.96 4.79
CA ASP A 277 38.35 -32.77 5.12
C ASP A 277 38.54 -33.05 6.62
N GLY A 278 37.42 -33.18 7.35
CA GLY A 278 37.42 -33.41 8.81
C GLY A 278 37.61 -32.14 9.65
N LEU A 279 37.83 -30.97 9.05
CA LEU A 279 37.88 -29.68 9.72
C LEU A 279 36.49 -29.06 9.80
N GLU A 280 36.07 -28.70 11.01
CA GLU A 280 34.84 -27.97 11.26
C GLU A 280 35.07 -26.46 11.08
N ILE A 281 34.37 -25.86 10.11
CA ILE A 281 34.47 -24.43 9.78
C ILE A 281 33.16 -23.77 10.20
N ARG A 282 33.27 -22.95 11.24
CA ARG A 282 32.15 -22.19 11.81
C ARG A 282 32.01 -20.82 11.12
N PRO A 283 30.79 -20.27 11.00
CA PRO A 283 30.54 -18.98 10.35
C PRO A 283 31.43 -17.82 10.82
N GLU A 284 31.73 -17.75 12.11
CA GLU A 284 32.58 -16.72 12.72
C GLU A 284 34.04 -16.76 12.23
N MET A 285 34.55 -17.93 11.81
CA MET A 285 35.92 -18.09 11.32
C MET A 285 36.14 -17.44 9.96
N VAL A 286 35.06 -17.25 9.21
CA VAL A 286 35.06 -16.74 7.83
C VAL A 286 34.37 -15.39 7.73
N ARG A 287 34.27 -14.65 8.83
CA ARG A 287 33.71 -13.31 8.89
C ARG A 287 34.80 -12.25 9.01
N SER A 288 34.57 -11.09 8.41
CA SER A 288 35.43 -9.91 8.52
C SER A 288 34.61 -8.69 8.91
N PRO A 289 35.17 -7.81 9.76
CA PRO A 289 34.49 -6.57 10.15
C PRO A 289 34.34 -5.67 8.94
N CYS A 290 33.19 -5.03 8.84
CA CYS A 290 32.89 -3.97 7.90
C CYS A 290 32.10 -2.88 8.62
N ALA A 291 32.24 -1.66 8.13
CA ALA A 291 31.50 -0.51 8.62
C ALA A 291 30.68 0.09 7.48
N THR A 292 29.56 0.70 7.84
CA THR A 292 28.76 1.53 6.95
C THR A 292 28.52 2.83 7.67
N GLU A 293 28.70 3.93 6.94
CA GLU A 293 28.55 5.27 7.48
C GLU A 293 27.30 5.89 6.88
N VAL A 294 26.39 6.34 7.72
CA VAL A 294 25.20 7.09 7.31
C VAL A 294 25.34 8.51 7.83
N PHE A 295 25.14 9.50 6.95
CA PHE A 295 25.13 10.90 7.33
C PHE A 295 23.74 11.34 7.76
N VAL A 296 23.64 11.98 8.94
CA VAL A 296 22.41 12.54 9.48
C VAL A 296 22.73 13.92 10.03
N GLU A 297 22.21 14.97 9.39
CA GLU A 297 22.47 16.34 9.80
C GLU A 297 21.93 16.62 11.20
N GLY A 298 22.79 17.09 12.11
CA GLY A 298 22.42 17.32 13.51
C GLY A 298 22.08 16.03 14.25
N LEU A 299 22.83 14.96 13.99
CA LEU A 299 22.60 13.61 14.53
C LEU A 299 22.38 13.62 16.05
N GLU A 300 23.03 14.51 16.81
CA GLU A 300 22.85 14.61 18.25
C GLU A 300 21.41 14.86 18.72
N LYS A 301 20.55 15.42 17.85
CA LYS A 301 19.14 15.70 18.17
C LYS A 301 18.25 14.45 18.14
N TYR A 302 18.76 13.34 17.63
CA TYR A 302 18.00 12.12 17.32
C TYR A 302 18.39 10.91 18.17
N LEU A 303 19.33 11.09 19.10
CA LEU A 303 19.82 10.08 20.05
C LEU A 303 18.95 10.07 21.31
#